data_AF-A0A1E1WAM1-F1
#
_entry.id   AF-A0A1E1WAM1-F1
#
_cell.length_a   1.000
_cell.length_b   1.000
_cell.length_c   1.000
_cell.angle_alpha   90.00
_cell.angle_beta   90.00
_cell.angle_gamma   90.00
#
_symmetry.space_group_name_H-M   'P 1'
#
loop_
_entity.id
_entity.type
_entity.pdbx_description
1 polymer ?
#
loop_
_entity_poly.entity_id
_entity_poly.type
_entity_poly.pdbx_seq_one_letter_code
_entity_poly.pdbx_strand_id
1 'polypeptide(L)'
;RKLNGGEWHKIWIDYNFYHVRFMLNTEYQMLNLLLEEEFGPFEGSMFIGGATAEHLKKSAVNQGLIGCFRGLVVNGEILDIYSYMSVHLSEIIKDCKPSCVPNPCQNKAICKSCGL
;
A
#
# COMPACT_ATOMS: atom_id res chain seq x y z
N ARG A 1 -3.14 9.82 -13.08
CA ARG A 1 -3.98 8.68 -13.54
C ARG A 1 -4.61 8.01 -12.33
N LYS A 2 -5.87 7.54 -12.40
CA LYS A 2 -6.47 6.75 -11.29
C LYS A 2 -5.92 5.31 -11.29
N LEU A 3 -5.67 4.76 -10.10
CA LEU A 3 -5.04 3.43 -9.90
C LEU A 3 -5.95 2.44 -9.17
N ASN A 4 -7.22 2.80 -8.93
CA ASN A 4 -8.21 1.99 -8.22
C ASN A 4 -9.02 1.07 -9.15
N GLY A 5 -8.44 0.65 -10.29
CA GLY A 5 -9.11 -0.17 -11.30
C GLY A 5 -9.12 -1.68 -11.00
N GLY A 6 -8.48 -2.11 -9.91
CA GLY A 6 -8.33 -3.53 -9.56
C GLY A 6 -7.11 -4.21 -10.21
N GLU A 7 -6.40 -3.53 -11.09
CA GLU A 7 -5.16 -4.00 -11.70
C GLU A 7 -3.98 -3.93 -10.74
N TRP A 8 -3.03 -4.84 -10.90
CA TRP A 8 -1.79 -4.81 -10.13
C TRP A 8 -0.89 -3.66 -10.56
N HIS A 9 -0.42 -2.89 -9.57
CA HIS A 9 0.57 -1.84 -9.76
C HIS A 9 1.83 -2.13 -8.92
N LYS A 10 3.01 -1.90 -9.49
CA LYS A 10 4.28 -2.02 -8.80
C LYS A 10 4.73 -0.64 -8.33
N ILE A 11 5.01 -0.49 -7.05
CA ILE A 11 5.57 0.73 -6.47
C ILE A 11 7.00 0.43 -6.06
N TRP A 12 7.91 1.33 -6.36
CA TRP A 12 9.30 1.26 -5.93
C TRP A 12 9.74 2.63 -5.43
N ILE A 13 10.33 2.65 -4.24
CA ILE A 13 10.90 3.86 -3.63
C ILE A 13 12.36 3.54 -3.36
N ASP A 14 13.24 4.35 -3.92
CA ASP A 14 14.69 4.21 -3.79
C ASP A 14 15.25 5.60 -3.53
N TYR A 15 16.20 5.74 -2.63
CA TYR A 15 16.74 7.04 -2.26
C TYR A 15 18.23 6.98 -1.97
N ASN A 16 18.88 8.11 -2.17
CA ASN A 16 20.21 8.39 -1.66
C ASN A 16 20.18 9.74 -0.92
N PHE A 17 21.34 10.25 -0.52
CA PHE A 17 21.45 11.51 0.22
C PHE A 17 20.91 12.74 -0.51
N TYR A 18 20.76 12.69 -1.83
CA TYR A 18 20.42 13.86 -2.64
C TYR A 18 19.12 13.67 -3.42
N HIS A 19 18.68 12.43 -3.63
CA HIS A 19 17.61 12.12 -4.55
C HIS A 19 16.71 11.04 -3.99
N VAL A 20 15.41 11.23 -4.19
CA VAL A 20 14.38 10.21 -3.99
C VAL A 20 13.78 9.88 -5.34
N ARG A 21 13.81 8.60 -5.69
CA ARG A 21 13.16 8.05 -6.88
C ARG A 21 11.89 7.33 -6.47
N PHE A 22 10.77 7.89 -6.87
CA PHE A 22 9.47 7.23 -6.81
C PHE A 22 9.13 6.64 -8.17
N MET A 23 8.81 5.35 -8.23
CA MET A 23 8.45 4.67 -9.47
C MET A 23 7.13 3.95 -9.32
N LEU A 24 6.26 4.17 -10.30
CA LEU A 24 4.99 3.49 -10.46
C LEU A 24 5.03 2.73 -11.79
N ASN A 25 4.99 1.41 -11.70
CA ASN A 25 5.19 0.50 -12.82
C ASN A 25 6.54 0.76 -13.52
N THR A 26 6.51 1.41 -14.68
CA THR A 26 7.70 1.78 -15.46
C THR A 26 7.96 3.29 -15.45
N GLU A 27 6.99 4.08 -14.99
CA GLU A 27 7.10 5.54 -14.91
C GLU A 27 7.78 5.92 -13.60
N TYR A 28 8.74 6.84 -13.66
CA TYR A 28 9.43 7.30 -12.47
C TYR A 28 9.46 8.82 -12.39
N GLN A 29 9.50 9.31 -11.17
CA GLN A 29 9.73 10.70 -10.82
C GLN A 29 10.93 10.76 -9.88
N MET A 30 11.84 11.68 -10.19
CA MET A 30 12.97 12.02 -9.33
C MET A 30 12.63 13.29 -8.56
N LEU A 31 12.90 13.29 -7.26
CA LEU A 31 12.85 14.46 -6.40
C LEU A 31 14.27 14.73 -5.90
N ASN A 32 14.74 15.95 -6.09
CA ASN A 32 16.01 16.40 -5.56
C ASN A 32 15.77 16.99 -4.17
N LEU A 33 16.52 16.49 -3.19
CA LEU A 33 16.53 17.01 -1.83
C LEU A 33 17.38 18.28 -1.78
N LEU A 34 16.96 19.25 -0.96
CA LEU A 34 17.81 20.38 -0.62
C LEU A 34 18.96 19.93 0.29
N LEU A 35 20.01 20.75 0.42
CA LEU A 35 21.22 20.38 1.16
C LEU A 35 20.97 20.07 2.64
N GLU A 36 19.88 20.61 3.20
CA GLU A 36 19.46 20.45 4.61
C GLU A 36 18.33 19.42 4.77
N GLU A 37 17.83 18.84 3.68
CA GLU A 37 16.74 17.85 3.70
C GLU A 37 17.31 16.44 3.68
N GLU A 38 16.84 15.59 4.60
CA GLU A 38 17.14 14.16 4.62
C GLU A 38 15.83 13.36 4.49
N PHE A 39 15.82 12.33 3.63
CA PHE A 39 14.64 11.46 3.45
C PHE A 39 14.48 10.42 4.57
N GLY A 40 15.38 10.37 5.54
CA GLY A 40 15.38 9.49 6.71
C GLY A 40 16.45 9.96 7.70
N PRO A 41 16.83 9.17 8.71
CA PRO A 41 16.31 7.85 9.08
C PRO A 41 14.86 7.90 9.59
N PHE A 42 14.13 6.80 9.39
CA PHE A 42 12.77 6.66 9.93
C PHE A 42 12.82 5.97 11.29
N GLU A 43 12.19 6.59 12.30
CA GLU A 43 12.05 6.02 13.64
C GLU A 43 10.61 5.58 13.91
N GLY A 44 10.45 4.49 14.67
CA GLY A 44 9.16 3.97 15.11
C GLY A 44 8.62 2.80 14.27
N SER A 45 7.35 2.48 14.49
CA SER A 45 6.68 1.33 13.86
C SER A 45 6.26 1.64 12.43
N MET A 46 6.49 0.70 11.52
CA MET A 46 5.95 0.74 10.16
C MET A 46 4.51 0.21 10.15
N PHE A 47 3.60 0.95 9.52
CA PHE A 47 2.19 0.58 9.39
C PHE A 47 1.86 0.34 7.91
N ILE A 48 1.21 -0.79 7.62
CA ILE A 48 0.85 -1.19 6.24
C ILE A 48 -0.64 -1.46 6.18
N GLY A 49 -1.29 -0.86 5.19
CA GLY A 49 -2.73 -1.02 4.97
C GLY A 49 -3.62 -0.19 5.90
N GLY A 50 -3.08 0.43 6.94
CA GLY A 50 -3.80 1.30 7.85
C GLY A 50 -3.00 1.58 9.12
N ALA A 51 -3.46 2.49 9.95
CA ALA A 51 -2.86 2.80 11.24
C ALA A 51 -3.97 3.08 12.28
N THR A 52 -3.59 3.23 13.55
CA THR A 52 -4.56 3.58 14.60
C THR A 52 -5.21 4.94 14.32
N ALA A 53 -6.41 5.17 14.86
CA ALA A 53 -7.12 6.45 14.69
C ALA A 53 -6.28 7.65 15.17
N GLU A 54 -5.42 7.46 16.16
CA GLU A 54 -4.49 8.49 16.62
C GLU A 54 -3.46 8.87 15.54
N HIS A 55 -2.87 7.89 14.86
CA HIS A 55 -1.94 8.13 13.76
C HIS A 55 -2.64 8.70 12.52
N LEU A 56 -3.87 8.26 12.23
CA LEU A 56 -4.64 8.74 11.08
C LEU A 56 -5.14 10.18 11.23
N LYS A 57 -5.41 10.67 12.46
CA LYS A 57 -5.81 12.08 12.70
C LYS A 57 -4.81 13.11 12.19
N LYS A 58 -3.53 12.73 12.05
CA LYS A 58 -2.45 13.59 11.54
C LYS A 58 -2.23 13.43 10.03
N SER A 59 -2.97 12.55 9.37
CA SER A 59 -2.83 12.22 7.96
C SER A 59 -4.01 12.78 7.16
N ALA A 60 -3.79 13.05 5.88
CA ALA A 60 -4.88 13.28 4.93
C ALA A 60 -5.66 11.99 4.61
N VAL A 61 -5.16 10.83 5.04
CA VAL A 61 -5.76 9.51 4.87
C VAL A 61 -6.68 9.20 6.04
N ASN A 62 -7.99 9.18 5.78
CA ASN A 62 -9.01 8.90 6.80
C ASN A 62 -9.47 7.43 6.83
N GLN A 63 -9.05 6.63 5.85
CA GLN A 63 -9.42 5.23 5.72
C GLN A 63 -8.20 4.41 5.32
N GLY A 64 -8.03 3.24 5.94
CA GLY A 64 -7.01 2.28 5.54
C GLY A 64 -7.23 1.75 4.11
N LEU A 65 -6.20 1.08 3.59
CA LEU A 65 -6.26 0.39 2.31
C LEU A 65 -7.22 -0.80 2.42
N ILE A 66 -8.28 -0.77 1.62
CA ILE A 66 -9.08 -1.96 1.31
C ILE A 66 -8.65 -2.45 -0.06
N GLY A 67 -7.91 -3.54 -0.10
CA GLY A 67 -7.37 -4.08 -1.35
C GLY A 67 -6.29 -5.12 -1.11
N CYS A 68 -5.53 -5.39 -2.16
CA CYS A 68 -4.47 -6.38 -2.12
C CYS A 68 -3.11 -5.72 -2.27
N PHE A 69 -2.12 -6.26 -1.56
CA PHE A 69 -0.71 -5.95 -1.77
C PHE A 69 0.09 -7.25 -1.68
N ARG A 70 1.25 -7.29 -2.31
CA ARG A 70 2.15 -8.45 -2.31
C ARG A 70 3.58 -8.01 -2.60
N GLY A 71 4.55 -8.87 -2.28
CA GLY A 71 5.94 -8.65 -2.65
C GLY A 71 6.55 -7.43 -1.96
N LEU A 72 6.33 -7.31 -0.65
CA LEU A 72 6.96 -6.26 0.15
C LEU A 72 8.45 -6.58 0.30
N VAL A 73 9.28 -5.64 -0.14
CA VAL A 73 10.73 -5.69 0.01
C VAL A 73 11.18 -4.40 0.69
N VAL A 74 11.94 -4.53 1.77
CA VAL A 74 12.49 -3.38 2.51
C VAL A 74 13.99 -3.59 2.61
N ASN A 75 14.78 -2.63 2.11
CA ASN A 75 16.26 -2.68 2.12
C ASN A 75 16.85 -3.99 1.55
N GLY A 76 16.19 -4.57 0.54
CA GLY A 76 16.62 -5.82 -0.11
C GLY A 76 16.10 -7.10 0.56
N GLU A 77 15.47 -7.00 1.74
CA GLU A 77 14.87 -8.14 2.43
C GLU A 77 13.41 -8.32 2.04
N ILE A 78 13.03 -9.54 1.67
CA ILE A 78 11.64 -9.91 1.42
C ILE A 78 10.96 -10.13 2.77
N LEU A 79 9.92 -9.36 3.04
CA LEU A 79 9.16 -9.49 4.29
C LEU A 79 7.93 -10.38 4.07
N ASP A 80 7.84 -11.47 4.85
CA ASP A 80 6.60 -12.24 4.95
C ASP A 80 5.63 -11.51 5.87
N ILE A 81 4.70 -10.76 5.27
CA ILE A 81 3.72 -9.94 6.00
C ILE A 81 3.00 -10.76 7.08
N TYR A 82 2.68 -12.03 6.82
CA TYR A 82 1.95 -12.86 7.79
C TYR A 82 2.74 -13.12 9.07
N SER A 83 4.06 -13.23 8.99
CA SER A 83 4.90 -13.40 10.19
C SER A 83 5.03 -12.12 11.00
N TYR A 84 4.84 -10.95 10.38
CA TYR A 84 4.92 -9.63 11.03
C TYR A 84 3.57 -9.07 11.47
N MET A 85 2.47 -9.77 11.21
CA MET A 85 1.14 -9.37 11.69
C MET A 85 1.06 -9.54 13.21
N SER A 86 1.11 -8.42 13.95
CA SER A 86 0.99 -8.39 15.40
C SER A 86 -0.34 -8.96 15.92
N VAL A 87 -1.38 -8.99 15.08
CA VAL A 87 -2.69 -9.58 15.38
C VAL A 87 -3.16 -10.31 14.13
N HIS A 88 -3.65 -11.54 14.29
CA HIS A 88 -4.39 -12.23 13.25
C HIS A 88 -5.77 -11.56 13.11
N LEU A 89 -5.82 -10.47 12.35
CA LEU A 89 -7.07 -9.82 12.00
C LEU A 89 -7.79 -10.75 11.02
N SER A 90 -8.99 -11.22 11.40
CA SER A 90 -9.83 -12.09 10.56
C SER A 90 -10.18 -11.49 9.20
N GLU A 91 -9.98 -10.17 9.04
CA GLU A 91 -10.21 -9.41 7.82
C GLU A 91 -9.03 -9.48 6.83
N ILE A 92 -7.83 -9.86 7.29
CA ILE A 92 -6.66 -10.06 6.43
C ILE A 92 -6.61 -11.53 6.02
N ILE A 93 -6.85 -11.78 4.74
CA ILE A 93 -6.90 -13.12 4.17
C ILE A 93 -5.74 -13.39 3.22
N LYS A 94 -5.28 -14.64 3.21
CA LYS A 94 -4.36 -15.16 2.17
C LYS A 94 -5.07 -15.22 0.82
N ASP A 95 -4.27 -15.02 -0.21
CA ASP A 95 -4.65 -15.04 -1.62
C ASP A 95 -5.68 -13.96 -2.01
N CYS A 96 -5.22 -12.97 -2.77
CA CYS A 96 -6.08 -11.92 -3.29
C CYS A 96 -7.13 -12.49 -4.25
N LYS A 97 -8.40 -12.44 -3.85
CA LYS A 97 -9.54 -12.84 -4.68
C LYS A 97 -10.37 -11.61 -5.07
N PRO A 98 -10.66 -11.40 -6.37
CA PRO A 98 -11.53 -10.32 -6.79
C PRO A 98 -12.92 -10.49 -6.15
N SER A 99 -13.44 -9.44 -5.52
CA SER A 99 -14.73 -9.51 -4.80
C SER A 99 -15.92 -9.87 -5.70
N CYS A 100 -15.81 -9.69 -7.02
CA CYS A 100 -16.88 -9.94 -7.99
C CYS A 100 -16.70 -11.23 -8.81
N VAL A 101 -15.76 -12.11 -8.47
CA VAL A 101 -15.50 -13.33 -9.25
C VAL A 101 -15.45 -14.56 -8.33
N PRO A 102 -16.47 -15.45 -8.39
CA PRO A 102 -17.72 -15.32 -9.15
C PRO A 102 -18.62 -14.21 -8.59
N ASN A 103 -19.57 -13.71 -9.39
CA ASN A 103 -20.47 -12.62 -8.97
C ASN A 103 -21.29 -13.04 -7.74
N PRO A 104 -21.07 -12.44 -6.54
CA PRO A 104 -21.80 -12.80 -5.34
C PRO A 104 -23.19 -12.14 -5.28
N CYS A 105 -23.44 -11.13 -6.12
CA CYS A 105 -24.65 -10.34 -6.07
C CYS A 105 -25.85 -11.13 -6.62
N GLN A 106 -26.90 -11.20 -5.81
CA GLN A 106 -28.15 -11.87 -6.16
C GLN A 106 -29.10 -10.91 -6.89
N ASN A 107 -30.20 -11.43 -7.44
CA ASN A 107 -31.29 -10.63 -8.03
C ASN A 107 -30.84 -9.65 -9.13
N LYS A 108 -29.85 -10.05 -9.95
CA LYS A 108 -29.28 -9.22 -11.03
C LYS A 108 -28.65 -7.89 -10.55
N ALA A 109 -28.29 -7.80 -9.27
CA ALA A 109 -27.56 -6.65 -8.77
C ALA A 109 -26.18 -6.53 -9.44
N ILE A 110 -25.78 -5.29 -9.73
CA ILE A 110 -24.49 -4.98 -10.35
C ILE A 110 -23.41 -5.12 -9.27
N CYS A 111 -22.51 -6.08 -9.43
CA CYS A 111 -21.34 -6.19 -8.56
C CYS A 111 -20.36 -5.08 -8.90
N LYS A 112 -19.94 -4.34 -7.88
CA LYS A 112 -18.83 -3.39 -7.96
C LYS A 112 -17.71 -3.93 -7.06
N SER A 113 -16.57 -4.28 -7.65
CA SER A 113 -15.37 -4.54 -6.85
C SER A 113 -15.02 -3.26 -6.12
N CYS A 114 -14.76 -3.33 -4.81
CA CYS A 114 -14.45 -2.17 -3.99
C CYS A 114 -13.25 -1.40 -4.57
N GLY A 115 -13.54 -0.40 -5.38
CA GLY A 115 -12.86 0.88 -5.38
C GLY A 115 -13.96 1.88 -5.05
N LEU A 116 -13.72 2.73 -4.04
CA LEU A 116 -14.54 3.92 -3.80
C LEU A 116 -14.90 4.62 -5.12
#